data_AF-A0A3D2WA76-F1
#
_entry.id   AF-A0A3D2WA76-F1
#
_cell.length_a   1.000
_cell.length_b   1.000
_cell.length_c   1.000
_cell.angle_alpha   90.00
_cell.angle_beta   90.00
_cell.angle_gamma   90.00
#
_symmetry.space_group_name_H-M   'P 1'
#
loop_
_entity.id
_entity.type
_entity.pdbx_description
1 polymer ?
#
loop_
_entity_poly.entity_id
_entity_poly.type
_entity_poly.pdbx_seq_one_letter_code
_entity_poly.pdbx_strand_id
1 'polypeptide(L)'
;MSRPVTLFTGQWADLPLTELAEKATAWGYDGLELACWGDHLDVLRAAEDLDYCVAHREMLQSHGLDVWAISNHLVGQAVCDRIDERHQAI
;
A
#
# COMPACT_ATOMS: atom_id res chain seq x y z
N MET A 1 6.97 8.06 -23.71
CA MET A 1 6.26 8.13 -22.41
C MET A 1 7.30 8.25 -21.32
N SER A 2 7.12 9.16 -20.36
CA SER A 2 7.93 9.20 -19.13
C SER A 2 7.64 7.98 -18.28
N ARG A 3 8.60 7.56 -17.45
CA ARG A 3 8.40 6.47 -16.49
C ARG A 3 7.50 6.97 -15.35
N PRO A 4 6.52 6.19 -14.87
CA PRO A 4 5.73 6.56 -13.70
C PRO A 4 6.61 6.74 -12.46
N VAL A 5 6.29 7.75 -11.66
CA VAL A 5 6.88 8.03 -10.34
C VAL A 5 5.85 7.69 -9.27
N THR A 6 6.15 6.69 -8.45
CA THR A 6 5.25 6.18 -7.41
C THR A 6 5.75 6.53 -6.02
N LEU A 7 4.82 6.75 -5.09
CA LEU A 7 5.12 6.90 -3.67
C LEU A 7 4.96 5.56 -2.95
N PHE A 8 6.00 5.12 -2.24
CA PHE A 8 5.88 4.02 -1.29
C PHE A 8 5.14 4.47 -0.03
N THR A 9 4.11 3.70 0.34
CA THR A 9 3.16 4.11 1.38
C THR A 9 3.52 3.64 2.79
N GLY A 10 4.62 2.91 2.98
CA GLY A 10 4.94 2.30 4.28
C GLY A 10 5.21 3.29 5.42
N GLN A 11 5.77 4.47 5.12
CA GLN A 11 5.98 5.56 6.09
C GLN A 11 4.70 6.34 6.41
N TRP A 12 3.59 6.00 5.77
CA TRP A 12 2.32 6.75 5.84
C TRP A 12 1.16 5.90 6.36
N ALA A 13 1.44 4.69 6.89
CA ALA A 13 0.42 3.74 7.33
C ALA A 13 -0.36 4.17 8.58
N ASP A 14 0.00 5.31 9.18
CA ASP A 14 -0.74 6.02 10.20
C ASP A 14 -1.86 6.92 9.63
N LEU A 15 -1.86 7.17 8.33
CA LEU A 15 -2.93 7.88 7.62
C LEU A 15 -3.85 6.89 6.89
N PRO A 16 -5.16 7.20 6.78
CA PRO A 16 -6.04 6.44 5.88
C PRO A 16 -5.55 6.52 4.44
N LEU A 17 -5.63 5.41 3.70
CA LEU A 17 -5.21 5.35 2.30
C LEU A 17 -5.88 6.42 1.43
N THR A 18 -7.15 6.73 1.68
CA THR A 18 -7.90 7.77 0.94
C THR A 18 -7.32 9.16 1.16
N GLU A 19 -6.92 9.49 2.38
CA GLU A 19 -6.27 10.78 2.67
C GLU A 19 -4.89 10.85 2.03
N LEU A 20 -4.13 9.75 2.05
CA LEU A 20 -2.83 9.68 1.39
C LEU A 20 -2.96 9.81 -0.14
N ALA A 21 -3.99 9.23 -0.75
CA ALA A 21 -4.26 9.34 -2.18
C ALA A 21 -4.49 10.80 -2.61
N GLU A 22 -5.32 11.54 -1.87
CA GLU A 22 -5.53 12.98 -2.12
C GLU A 22 -4.21 13.77 -2.07
N LYS A 23 -3.38 13.50 -1.06
CA LYS A 23 -2.08 14.16 -0.90
C LYS A 23 -1.10 13.77 -2.01
N ALA A 24 -1.00 12.49 -2.35
CA ALA A 24 -0.07 11.99 -3.36
C ALA A 24 -0.37 12.58 -4.75
N THR A 25 -1.64 12.70 -5.11
CA THR A 25 -2.05 13.41 -6.33
C THR A 25 -1.66 14.88 -6.27
N ALA A 26 -1.90 15.57 -5.14
CA ALA A 26 -1.51 16.97 -4.97
C ALA A 26 0.01 17.19 -5.03
N TRP A 27 0.81 16.17 -4.67
CA TRP A 27 2.27 16.20 -4.78
C TRP A 27 2.79 15.84 -6.18
N GLY A 28 1.92 15.34 -7.07
CA GLY A 28 2.27 15.02 -8.46
C GLY A 28 2.83 13.61 -8.65
N TYR A 29 2.52 12.66 -7.77
CA TYR A 29 2.82 11.25 -8.01
C TYR A 29 1.87 10.65 -9.05
N ASP A 30 2.37 9.70 -9.83
CA ASP A 30 1.59 8.97 -10.83
C ASP A 30 0.86 7.76 -10.22
N GLY A 31 1.24 7.35 -9.01
CA GLY A 31 0.58 6.27 -8.28
C GLY A 31 1.26 5.88 -6.98
N LEU A 32 0.80 4.78 -6.40
CA LEU A 32 1.24 4.31 -5.09
C LEU A 32 1.83 2.89 -5.17
N GLU A 33 2.87 2.66 -4.38
CA GLU A 33 3.32 1.33 -3.99
C GLU A 33 2.72 1.01 -2.61
N LEU A 34 1.72 0.13 -2.60
CA LEU A 34 0.89 -0.13 -1.43
C LEU A 34 1.62 -1.02 -0.41
N ALA A 35 1.70 -0.53 0.82
CA ALA A 35 2.16 -1.28 1.96
C ALA A 35 1.07 -2.28 2.41
N CYS A 36 1.48 -3.50 2.72
CA CYS A 36 0.59 -4.57 3.21
C CYS A 36 0.27 -4.47 4.71
N TRP A 37 0.15 -3.25 5.24
CA TRP A 37 -0.20 -2.95 6.64
C TRP A 37 -0.93 -1.61 6.73
N GLY A 38 -1.45 -1.29 7.92
CA GLY A 38 -2.42 -0.20 8.06
C GLY A 38 -3.72 -0.54 7.35
N ASP A 39 -4.41 0.45 6.79
CA ASP A 39 -5.58 0.23 5.91
C ASP A 39 -5.22 0.26 4.41
N HIS A 40 -3.93 0.28 4.07
CA HIS A 40 -3.46 0.46 2.69
C HIS A 40 -3.67 -0.77 1.80
N LEU A 41 -3.41 -1.97 2.31
CA LEU A 41 -3.73 -3.23 1.62
C LEU A 41 -3.80 -4.40 2.60
N ASP A 42 -4.99 -4.95 2.78
CA ASP A 42 -5.20 -6.23 3.47
C ASP A 42 -4.91 -7.38 2.49
N VAL A 43 -3.79 -8.07 2.69
CA VAL A 43 -3.32 -9.15 1.80
C VAL A 43 -4.18 -10.41 1.88
N LEU A 44 -4.81 -10.70 3.01
CA LEU A 44 -5.67 -11.87 3.15
C LEU A 44 -6.96 -11.63 2.38
N ARG A 45 -7.56 -10.46 2.58
CA ARG A 45 -8.75 -10.07 1.84
C ARG A 45 -8.47 -9.95 0.35
N ALA A 46 -7.35 -9.35 -0.05
CA ALA A 46 -6.96 -9.28 -1.46
C ALA A 46 -6.79 -10.66 -2.13
N ALA A 47 -6.41 -11.68 -1.38
CA ALA A 47 -6.25 -13.04 -1.92
C ALA A 47 -7.59 -13.77 -2.11
N GLU A 48 -8.65 -13.36 -1.41
CA GLU A 48 -9.94 -14.07 -1.36
C GLU A 48 -11.10 -13.29 -1.99
N ASP A 49 -11.00 -11.97 -2.05
CA ASP A 49 -12.05 -11.04 -2.47
C ASP A 49 -11.55 -10.18 -3.66
N LEU A 50 -11.94 -10.57 -4.86
CA LEU A 50 -11.59 -9.83 -6.08
C LEU A 50 -12.23 -8.43 -6.09
N ASP A 51 -13.45 -8.29 -5.55
CA ASP A 51 -14.16 -7.02 -5.52
C ASP A 51 -13.47 -6.01 -4.59
N TYR A 52 -12.82 -6.49 -3.52
CA TYR A 52 -11.94 -5.66 -2.68
C TYR A 52 -10.79 -5.04 -3.49
N CYS A 53 -10.14 -5.84 -4.34
CA CYS A 53 -9.05 -5.37 -5.19
C CYS A 53 -9.55 -4.37 -6.25
N VAL A 54 -10.70 -4.64 -6.86
CA VAL A 54 -11.34 -3.73 -7.82
C VAL A 54 -11.67 -2.41 -7.15
N ALA A 55 -12.34 -2.43 -5.99
CA ALA A 55 -12.71 -1.24 -5.25
C ALA A 55 -11.48 -0.41 -4.81
N HIS A 56 -10.38 -1.07 -4.40
CA HIS A 56 -9.12 -0.38 -4.08
C HIS A 56 -8.54 0.34 -5.30
N ARG A 57 -8.55 -0.34 -6.45
CA ARG A 57 -8.02 0.24 -7.69
C ARG A 57 -8.90 1.38 -8.20
N GLU A 58 -10.21 1.23 -8.15
CA GLU A 58 -11.17 2.28 -8.53
C GLU A 58 -11.04 3.52 -7.64
N MET A 59 -10.86 3.34 -6.33
CA MET A 59 -10.63 4.44 -5.40
C MET A 59 -9.37 5.23 -5.78
N LEU A 60 -8.24 4.56 -6.01
CA LEU A 60 -6.99 5.22 -6.41
C LEU A 60 -7.11 5.89 -7.79
N GLN A 61 -7.77 5.24 -8.75
CA GLN A 61 -8.02 5.79 -10.08
C GLN A 61 -8.90 7.05 -10.02
N SER A 62 -9.84 7.13 -9.07
CA SER A 62 -10.64 8.35 -8.86
C SER A 62 -9.79 9.57 -8.46
N HIS A 63 -8.59 9.34 -7.91
CA HIS A 63 -7.57 10.36 -7.63
C HIS A 63 -6.51 10.50 -8.74
N GLY A 64 -6.64 9.78 -9.86
CA GLY A 64 -5.66 9.78 -10.94
C GLY A 64 -4.38 9.00 -10.64
N LEU A 65 -4.41 8.11 -9.65
CA LEU A 65 -3.29 7.26 -9.23
C LEU A 65 -3.50 5.84 -9.74
N ASP A 66 -2.42 5.16 -10.15
CA ASP A 66 -2.41 3.71 -10.43
C ASP A 66 -1.53 2.95 -9.43
N VAL A 67 -1.52 1.62 -9.52
CA VAL A 67 -0.71 0.73 -8.67
C VAL A 67 0.04 -0.27 -9.54
N TRP A 68 1.35 -0.32 -9.39
CA TRP A 68 2.23 -1.25 -10.11
C TRP A 68 2.97 -2.23 -9.20
N ALA A 69 2.99 -1.97 -7.89
CA ALA A 69 3.71 -2.76 -6.91
C ALA A 69 3.02 -2.70 -5.53
N ILE A 70 3.27 -3.74 -4.75
CA ILE A 70 2.90 -3.85 -3.34
C ILE A 70 4.14 -4.28 -2.54
N SER A 71 4.19 -3.93 -1.25
CA SER A 71 5.35 -4.23 -0.40
C SER A 71 4.88 -4.79 0.95
N ASN A 72 5.40 -5.98 1.30
CA ASN A 72 5.10 -6.65 2.56
C ASN A 72 6.36 -6.85 3.42
N HIS A 73 7.10 -5.76 3.66
CA HIS A 73 8.39 -5.81 4.35
C HIS A 73 8.29 -6.35 5.77
N LEU A 74 7.27 -5.94 6.54
CA LEU A 74 7.11 -6.31 7.95
C LEU A 74 6.96 -7.83 8.11
N VAL A 75 6.00 -8.45 7.41
CA VAL A 75 5.79 -9.90 7.47
C VAL A 75 6.95 -10.65 6.80
N GLY A 76 7.50 -10.12 5.71
CA GLY A 76 8.66 -10.70 5.04
C GLY A 76 9.88 -10.82 5.95
N GLN A 77 10.11 -9.85 6.83
CA GLN A 77 11.19 -9.87 7.81
C GLN A 77 11.08 -11.08 8.75
N ALA A 78 9.87 -11.42 9.19
CA ALA A 78 9.59 -12.51 10.13
C ALA A 78 9.83 -13.93 9.55
N VAL A 79 10.17 -14.05 8.26
CA VAL A 79 10.47 -15.35 7.63
C VAL A 79 11.82 -15.91 8.11
N CYS A 80 12.84 -15.05 8.20
CA CYS A 80 14.21 -15.46 8.55
C CYS A 80 14.75 -14.77 9.81
N ASP A 81 14.04 -13.79 10.37
CA ASP A 81 14.47 -13.13 11.60
C ASP A 81 14.35 -14.05 12.82
N ARG A 82 15.24 -13.82 13.78
CA ARG A 82 15.10 -14.40 15.11
C ARG A 82 13.86 -13.79 15.76
N ILE A 83 12.92 -14.65 16.14
CA ILE A 83 11.72 -14.26 16.88
C ILE A 83 12.13 -13.64 18.22
N ASP A 84 11.81 -12.36 18.38
CA ASP A 84 12.04 -11.55 19.58
C ASP A 84 10.97 -10.45 19.68
N GLU A 85 11.12 -9.55 20.65
CA GLU A 85 10.16 -8.47 20.97
C GLU A 85 9.76 -7.60 19.77
N ARG A 86 10.61 -7.46 18.75
CA ARG A 86 10.30 -6.67 17.53
C ARG A 86 9.14 -7.27 16.73
N HIS A 87 8.85 -8.56 16.89
CA HIS A 87 7.81 -9.26 16.16
C HIS A 87 6.41 -9.04 16.74
N GLN A 88 6.28 -8.49 17.96
CA GLN A 88 4.97 -8.21 18.56
C GLN A 88 4.25 -7.04 17.89
N ALA A 89 4.97 -6.23 17.12
CA ALA A 89 4.45 -5.05 16.43
C ALA A 89 4.24 -5.27 14.92
N ILE A 90 4.40 -6.52 14.45
CA ILE A 90 4.24 -6.93 13.05
C ILE A 90 2.87 -7.58 12.85
#